data_AF-A0A2M8P836-F1
#
_entry.id   AF-A0A2M8P836-F1
#
_cell.length_a   1.000
_cell.length_b   1.000
_cell.length_c   1.000
_cell.angle_alpha   90.00
_cell.angle_beta   90.00
_cell.angle_gamma   90.00
#
_symmetry.space_group_name_H-M   'P 1'
#
loop_
_entity.id
_entity.type
_entity.pdbx_description
1 polymer ?
#
loop_
_entity_poly.entity_id
_entity_poly.type
_entity_poly.pdbx_seq_one_letter_code
_entity_poly.pdbx_strand_id
1 'polypeptide(L)' 'GPYDAVVVAVDHEPYLELDEEYFRSLVSEPGVLVDIKGLYRNKIQKLSYWSL' A
#
# COMPACT_ATOMS: atom_id res chain seq x y z
N GLY A 1 3.33 11.62 3.02
CA GLY A 1 4.06 10.91 4.08
C GLY A 1 5.56 11.01 3.91
N PRO A 2 6.33 10.40 4.81
CA PRO A 2 7.80 10.40 4.80
C PRO A 2 8.45 9.45 3.78
N TYR A 3 7.69 8.57 3.13
CA TYR A 3 8.22 7.54 2.22
C TYR A 3 7.76 7.75 0.78
N ASP A 4 8.68 7.64 -0.17
CA ASP A 4 8.34 7.68 -1.61
C ASP A 4 7.78 6.34 -2.12
N ALA A 5 8.03 5.25 -1.40
CA ALA A 5 7.46 3.94 -1.73
C ALA A 5 7.24 3.09 -0.48
N VAL A 6 6.16 2.30 -0.48
CA VAL A 6 5.89 1.27 0.51
C VAL A 6 5.67 -0.05 -0.22
N VAL A 7 6.35 -1.11 0.23
CA VAL A 7 6.27 -2.44 -0.39
C VAL A 7 5.76 -3.47 0.61
N VAL A 8 4.64 -4.12 0.31
CA VAL A 8 4.08 -5.23 1.09
C VAL A 8 4.50 -6.54 0.42
N ALA A 9 5.47 -7.22 1.04
CA ALA A 9 6.07 -8.43 0.48
C ALA A 9 5.41 -9.73 0.97
N VAL A 10 4.80 -9.72 2.16
CA VAL A 10 4.26 -10.90 2.84
C VAL A 10 2.91 -10.57 3.47
N ASP A 11 2.02 -11.55 3.47
CA ASP A 11 0.65 -11.55 3.98
C ASP A 11 0.57 -11.88 5.48
N HIS A 12 1.22 -11.06 6.31
CA HIS A 12 1.06 -11.16 7.76
C HIS A 12 -0.34 -10.71 8.19
N GLU A 13 -0.92 -11.42 9.18
CA GLU A 13 -2.28 -11.14 9.71
C GLU A 13 -2.52 -9.65 10.01
N PRO A 14 -1.59 -8.90 10.64
CA PRO A 14 -1.81 -7.47 10.93
C PRO A 14 -1.96 -6.60 9.69
N TYR A 15 -1.44 -7.03 8.54
CA TYR A 15 -1.50 -6.26 7.29
C TYR A 15 -2.84 -6.43 6.58
N LEU A 16 -3.56 -7.53 6.82
CA LEU A 16 -4.86 -7.78 6.19
C LEU A 16 -5.91 -6.70 6.54
N GLU A 17 -5.75 -6.09 7.70
CA GLU A 17 -6.64 -5.07 8.27
C GLU A 17 -6.19 -3.62 7.96
N LEU A 18 -5.05 -3.43 7.30
CA LEU A 18 -4.60 -2.09 6.91
C LEU A 18 -5.42 -1.55 5.73
N ASP A 19 -5.71 -0.25 5.76
CA ASP A 19 -6.50 0.42 4.74
C ASP A 19 -5.71 1.45 3.95
N GLU A 20 -6.35 2.03 2.94
CA GLU A 20 -5.74 3.06 2.09
C GLU A 20 -5.30 4.30 2.89
N GLU A 21 -6.01 4.67 3.96
CA GLU A 21 -5.69 5.85 4.75
C GLU A 21 -4.39 5.69 5.53
N TYR A 22 -4.15 4.49 6.07
CA TYR A 22 -2.87 4.12 6.66
C TYR A 22 -1.72 4.34 5.67
N PHE A 23 -1.83 3.80 4.45
CA PHE A 23 -0.77 3.95 3.45
C PHE A 23 -0.60 5.40 2.99
N ARG A 24 -1.67 6.19 2.93
CA ARG A 24 -1.59 7.63 2.59
C ARG A 24 -0.86 8.45 3.64
N SER A 25 -0.95 8.04 4.92
CA SER A 25 -0.17 8.68 5.98
C SER A 25 1.33 8.45 5.81
N LEU A 26 1.71 7.28 5.28
CA LEU A 26 3.10 6.86 5.10
C LEU A 26 3.71 7.38 3.79
N VAL A 27 2.95 7.36 2.70
CA VAL A 27 3.47 7.64 1.36
C VAL A 27 3.37 9.14 1.03
N SER A 28 4.48 9.81 0.67
CA SER A 28 4.47 11.15 0.03
C SER A 28 3.81 11.04 -1.33
N GLU A 29 3.05 12.03 -1.80
CA GLU A 29 2.74 12.13 -3.22
C GLU A 29 3.96 12.72 -3.93
N PRO A 30 4.49 12.13 -5.03
CA PRO A 30 3.88 11.16 -5.95
C PRO A 30 4.24 9.66 -5.72
N GLY A 31 4.43 9.24 -4.49
CA GLY A 31 4.88 7.92 -4.10
C GLY A 31 3.90 6.76 -4.35
N VAL A 32 4.41 5.54 -4.23
CA VAL A 32 3.76 4.31 -4.70
C VAL A 32 3.61 3.25 -3.60
N LEU A 33 2.47 2.56 -3.60
CA LEU A 33 2.26 1.33 -2.84
C LEU A 33 2.43 0.13 -3.77
N VAL A 34 3.38 -0.75 -3.45
CA VAL A 34 3.63 -1.99 -4.18
C VAL A 34 3.19 -3.17 -3.31
N ASP A 35 2.29 -3.99 -3.83
CA ASP A 35 1.77 -5.16 -3.14
C ASP A 35 2.08 -6.43 -3.93
N ILE A 36 3.06 -7.19 -3.45
CA ILE A 36 3.53 -8.40 -4.15
C ILE A 36 2.49 -9.52 -4.07
N LYS A 37 1.67 -9.55 -3.01
CA LYS A 37 0.70 -10.61 -2.74
C LYS A 37 -0.71 -10.26 -3.23
N GLY A 38 -0.96 -8.99 -3.56
CA GLY A 38 -2.25 -8.50 -4.07
C GLY A 38 -3.36 -8.43 -3.01
N LEU A 39 -3.00 -8.28 -1.73
CA LEU A 39 -3.88 -8.11 -0.58
C LEU A 39 -4.83 -6.90 -0.69
N TYR A 40 -4.37 -5.84 -1.34
CA TYR A 40 -5.12 -4.57 -1.44
C TYR A 40 -5.65 -4.29 -2.85
N ARG A 41 -5.69 -5.31 -3.72
CA ARG A 41 -6.38 -5.21 -5.02
C ARG A 41 -7.82 -4.75 -4.83
N ASN A 42 -8.23 -3.76 -5.62
CA ASN A 42 -9.54 -3.10 -5.55
C ASN A 42 -9.84 -2.33 -4.25
N LYS A 43 -8.92 -2.32 -3.26
CA LYS A 43 -9.05 -1.53 -2.03
C LYS A 43 -8.39 -0.15 -2.14
N ILE A 44 -7.36 -0.03 -2.98
CA ILE A 44 -6.61 1.23 -3.19
C ILE A 44 -7.14 1.91 -4.45
N GLN A 45 -7.51 3.19 -4.35
CA GLN A 45 -8.10 3.96 -5.46
C GLN A 45 -7.43 5.31 -5.71
N LYS A 46 -6.91 5.94 -4.66
CA LYS A 46 -6.30 7.28 -4.65
C LYS A 46 -4.78 7.22 -4.67
N LEU A 47 -4.18 6.22 -4.02
CA LEU A 47 -2.73 5.99 -4.07
C LEU A 47 -2.32 5.34 -5.39
N SER A 48 -1.13 5.69 -5.86
CA SER A 48 -0.49 4.95 -6.96
C SER A 48 -0.20 3.53 -6.48
N TYR A 49 -0.89 2.55 -7.05
CA TYR A 49 -0.87 1.16 -6.62
C TYR A 49 -0.37 0.24 -7.72
N TRP A 50 0.54 -0.67 -7.36
CA TRP A 50 1.05 -1.72 -8.24
C TRP A 50 1.00 -3.06 -7.53
N SER A 51 0.60 -4.11 -8.24
CA SER A 51 0.73 -5.49 -7.77
C SER A 51 1.15 -6.43 -8.88
N LEU A 52 1.88 -7.49 -8.52
CA LEU A 52 2.22 -8.60 -9.41
C LEU A 52 1.03 -9.55 -9.58
#